data_AF-A0A965UW29-F1
#
_entry.id   AF-A0A965UW29-F1
#
_cell.length_a   1.000
_cell.length_b   1.000
_cell.length_c   1.000
_cell.angle_alpha   90.00
_cell.angle_beta   90.00
_cell.angle_gamma   90.00
#
_symmetry.space_group_name_H-M   'P 1'
#
loop_
_entity.id
_entity.type
_entity.pdbx_description
1 polymer ?
#
loop_
_entity_poly.entity_id
_entity_poly.type
_entity_poly.pdbx_seq_one_letter_code
_entity_poly.pdbx_strand_id
1 'polypeptide(L)'
;MALLPSIRPAEIPVRVKFSMFFDRAGVAAGISNAKKMGLWRAGSVVMQNAATATGVGTSILMAGYNRAMFQVSGTFAATITFQATVDGTNYVTYALSDLSTAARTHSTTQTTAGIFVADDASGVTAIRANITAYTSGSITVVGLASE
;
A
#
# COMPACT_ATOMS: atom_id res chain seq x y z
N MET A 1 43.47 -40.66 -65.82
CA MET A 1 42.94 -40.94 -64.47
C MET A 1 42.61 -39.61 -63.83
N ALA A 2 41.35 -39.17 -63.92
CA ALA A 2 40.91 -37.86 -63.43
C ALA A 2 40.62 -37.95 -61.92
N LEU A 3 41.28 -37.11 -61.13
CA LEU A 3 41.07 -37.00 -59.68
C LEU A 3 39.67 -36.42 -59.41
N LEU A 4 38.81 -37.19 -58.75
CA LEU A 4 37.51 -36.72 -58.27
C LEU A 4 37.73 -35.65 -57.18
N PRO A 5 37.06 -34.49 -57.24
CA PRO A 5 37.24 -33.45 -56.24
C PRO A 5 36.60 -33.85 -54.90
N SER A 6 37.37 -33.69 -53.82
CA SER A 6 36.94 -33.92 -52.43
C SER A 6 35.89 -32.88 -52.01
N ILE A 7 34.68 -33.35 -51.70
CA ILE A 7 33.60 -32.56 -51.13
C ILE A 7 33.86 -32.36 -49.64
N ARG A 8 34.01 -31.10 -49.22
CA ARG A 8 34.12 -30.71 -47.81
C ARG A 8 32.70 -30.44 -47.31
N PRO A 9 32.23 -31.09 -46.23
CA PRO A 9 30.88 -30.81 -45.71
C PRO A 9 30.82 -29.35 -45.24
N ALA A 10 29.85 -28.59 -45.79
CA ALA A 10 29.63 -27.21 -45.39
C ALA A 10 29.02 -27.17 -43.97
N GLU A 11 29.70 -26.52 -43.02
CA GLU A 11 29.16 -26.25 -41.70
C GLU A 11 28.04 -25.21 -41.82
N ILE A 12 26.78 -25.65 -41.74
CA ILE A 12 25.62 -24.76 -41.65
C ILE A 12 25.44 -24.42 -40.17
N PRO A 13 25.71 -23.19 -39.70
CA PRO A 13 25.52 -22.86 -38.30
C PRO A 13 24.02 -22.78 -37.96
N VAL A 14 23.52 -23.76 -37.19
CA VAL A 14 22.16 -23.73 -36.64
C VAL A 14 22.12 -22.75 -35.46
N ARG A 15 21.53 -21.57 -35.64
CA ARG A 15 21.27 -20.63 -34.54
C ARG A 15 19.97 -21.00 -33.84
N VAL A 16 20.07 -21.70 -32.70
CA VAL A 16 18.93 -21.90 -31.81
C VAL A 16 18.62 -20.58 -31.11
N LYS A 17 17.51 -19.94 -31.49
CA LYS A 17 16.98 -18.78 -30.76
C LYS A 17 16.17 -19.29 -29.57
N PHE A 18 16.72 -19.21 -28.36
CA PHE A 18 15.92 -19.32 -27.15
C PHE A 18 15.15 -18.01 -26.94
N SER A 19 13.87 -17.97 -27.34
CA SER A 19 12.96 -16.91 -26.91
C SER A 19 12.33 -17.35 -25.58
N MET A 20 12.84 -16.84 -24.47
CA MET A 20 12.13 -16.89 -23.20
C MET A 20 10.91 -15.96 -23.31
N PHE A 21 9.73 -16.56 -23.49
CA PHE A 21 8.45 -15.83 -23.51
C PHE A 21 8.09 -15.42 -22.09
N PHE A 22 8.62 -14.29 -21.65
CA PHE A 22 8.02 -13.58 -20.54
C PHE A 22 6.80 -12.85 -21.08
N ASP A 23 5.62 -13.46 -20.96
CA ASP A 23 4.38 -12.73 -21.16
C ASP A 23 4.33 -11.57 -20.15
N ARG A 24 4.01 -10.38 -20.64
CA ARG A 24 4.02 -9.14 -19.86
C ARG A 24 3.03 -9.21 -18.69
N ALA A 25 2.00 -10.05 -18.79
CA ALA A 25 1.08 -10.31 -17.68
C ALA A 25 1.72 -11.14 -16.56
N GLY A 26 2.58 -12.11 -16.89
CA GLY A 26 3.29 -12.95 -15.91
C GLY A 26 4.42 -12.24 -15.18
N VAL A 27 5.14 -11.32 -15.85
CA VAL A 27 6.19 -10.51 -15.22
C VAL A 27 5.61 -9.55 -14.19
N ALA A 28 4.45 -8.94 -14.48
CA ALA A 28 3.76 -8.05 -13.56
C ALA A 28 3.22 -8.77 -12.31
N ALA A 29 2.75 -10.01 -12.47
CA ALA A 29 2.27 -10.84 -11.35
C ALA A 29 3.41 -11.41 -10.49
N GLY A 30 4.60 -11.61 -11.05
CA GLY A 30 5.78 -12.08 -10.31
C GLY A 30 6.50 -10.97 -9.52
N ILE A 31 6.49 -9.73 -10.01
CA ILE A 31 7.11 -8.59 -9.31
C ILE A 31 6.18 -7.92 -8.29
N SER A 32 4.87 -8.20 -8.32
CA SER A 32 3.91 -7.67 -7.35
C SER A 32 4.07 -8.29 -5.95
N ASN A 33 4.65 -9.50 -5.85
CA ASN A 33 4.98 -10.14 -4.57
C ASN A 33 6.49 -10.13 -4.23
N ALA A 34 7.37 -9.90 -5.22
CA ALA A 34 8.83 -9.97 -5.03
C ALA A 34 9.53 -8.60 -4.85
N LYS A 35 8.82 -7.46 -4.88
CA LYS A 35 9.36 -6.14 -4.48
C LYS A 35 9.18 -5.82 -2.99
N LYS A 36 9.16 -6.84 -2.12
CA LYS A 36 9.51 -6.71 -0.69
C LYS A 36 11.02 -6.92 -0.44
N MET A 37 11.86 -6.91 -1.47
CA MET A 37 13.30 -7.15 -1.37
C MET A 37 14.11 -5.87 -1.08
N GLY A 38 13.69 -5.21 -0.01
CA GLY A 38 14.22 -3.99 0.58
C GLY A 38 13.34 -3.71 1.79
N LEU A 39 13.57 -4.46 2.87
CA LEU A 39 12.61 -4.75 3.93
C LEU A 39 12.39 -3.55 4.86
N TRP A 40 11.78 -2.47 4.35
CA TRP A 40 10.97 -1.62 5.22
C TRP A 40 9.90 -2.56 5.77
N ARG A 41 10.00 -2.97 7.04
CA ARG A 41 8.93 -3.64 7.77
C ARG A 41 7.83 -2.61 7.98
N ALA A 42 7.21 -2.23 6.88
CA ALA A 42 6.14 -1.27 6.84
C ALA A 42 4.99 -1.85 6.02
N GLY A 43 3.84 -2.02 6.66
CA GLY A 43 2.61 -2.38 5.97
C GLY A 43 1.96 -1.12 5.43
N SER A 44 1.63 -1.04 4.15
CA SER A 44 0.81 0.06 3.62
C SER A 44 -0.53 -0.46 3.11
N VAL A 45 -1.59 0.31 3.35
CA VAL A 45 -2.94 -0.01 2.87
C VAL A 45 -3.68 1.26 2.47
N VAL A 46 -4.47 1.18 1.40
CA VAL A 46 -5.43 2.24 1.05
C VAL A 46 -6.70 1.98 1.87
N MET A 47 -6.96 2.83 2.85
CA MET A 47 -8.07 2.70 3.79
C MET A 47 -9.36 3.28 3.21
N GLN A 48 -9.23 4.35 2.44
CA GLN A 48 -10.29 5.00 1.67
C GLN A 48 -9.72 5.37 0.31
N ASN A 49 -10.43 5.06 -0.78
CA ASN A 49 -10.00 5.35 -2.14
C ASN A 49 -10.99 6.27 -2.83
N ALA A 50 -10.64 7.55 -2.98
CA ALA A 50 -11.49 8.58 -3.58
C ALA A 50 -12.95 8.51 -3.09
N ALA A 51 -13.15 8.31 -1.78
CA ALA A 51 -14.47 8.12 -1.21
C ALA A 51 -15.31 9.40 -1.33
N THR A 52 -16.53 9.25 -1.83
CA THR A 52 -17.50 10.33 -2.07
C THR A 52 -18.80 10.14 -1.26
N ALA A 53 -18.73 9.38 -0.18
CA ALA A 53 -19.85 9.09 0.72
C ALA A 53 -19.31 8.70 2.11
N THR A 54 -20.22 8.61 3.08
CA THR A 54 -19.91 7.98 4.37
C THR A 54 -19.63 6.48 4.19
N GLY A 55 -18.77 5.93 5.03
CA GLY A 55 -18.37 4.54 4.89
C GLY A 55 -17.30 4.10 5.88
N VAL A 56 -17.30 2.81 6.19
CA VAL A 56 -16.25 2.16 6.97
C VAL A 56 -15.06 1.89 6.05
N GLY A 57 -13.87 2.33 6.44
CA GLY A 57 -12.66 2.11 5.65
C GLY A 57 -12.06 0.73 5.85
N THR A 58 -11.12 0.39 4.98
CA THR A 58 -10.30 -0.82 5.13
C THR A 58 -9.36 -0.66 6.32
N SER A 59 -9.20 -1.71 7.11
CA SER A 59 -8.31 -1.71 8.27
C SER A 59 -6.86 -2.01 7.88
N ILE A 60 -5.93 -1.34 8.56
CA ILE A 60 -4.51 -1.69 8.57
C ILE A 60 -4.22 -2.63 9.73
N LEU A 61 -3.51 -3.72 9.47
CA LEU A 61 -3.04 -4.64 10.50
C LEU A 61 -1.82 -4.03 11.20
N MET A 62 -1.88 -3.92 12.52
CA MET A 62 -0.82 -3.36 13.37
C MET A 62 0.02 -4.43 14.06
N ALA A 63 -0.27 -5.72 13.83
CA ALA A 63 0.46 -6.83 14.44
C ALA A 63 1.97 -6.76 14.13
N GLY A 64 2.78 -6.50 15.16
CA GLY A 64 4.23 -6.37 15.05
C GLY A 64 4.75 -4.96 14.75
N TYR A 65 3.87 -3.95 14.72
CA TYR A 65 4.22 -2.54 14.50
C TYR A 65 3.91 -1.72 15.76
N ASN A 66 4.69 -0.66 16.03
CA ASN A 66 4.49 0.22 17.19
C ASN A 66 3.95 1.61 16.80
N ARG A 67 4.04 1.97 15.51
CA ARG A 67 3.68 3.27 14.97
C ARG A 67 2.89 3.12 13.67
N ALA A 68 1.97 4.04 13.43
CA ALA A 68 1.29 4.15 12.15
C ALA A 68 1.18 5.60 11.71
N MET A 69 1.32 5.84 10.42
CA MET A 69 1.11 7.12 9.76
C MET A 69 -0.08 7.01 8.81
N PHE A 70 -0.90 8.04 8.78
CA PHE A 70 -2.08 8.14 7.93
C PHE A 70 -1.99 9.42 7.14
N GLN A 71 -1.89 9.29 5.82
CA GLN A 71 -1.96 10.41 4.92
C GLN A 71 -3.38 10.54 4.41
N VAL A 72 -4.02 11.64 4.76
CA VAL A 72 -5.33 12.04 4.24
C VAL A 72 -5.11 13.06 3.13
N SER A 73 -5.67 12.81 1.97
CA SER A 73 -5.53 13.65 0.78
C SER A 73 -6.85 13.85 0.06
N GLY A 74 -6.93 14.95 -0.69
CA GLY A 74 -8.10 15.38 -1.44
C GLY A 74 -8.68 16.70 -0.94
N THR A 75 -9.64 17.23 -1.69
CA THR A 75 -10.45 18.38 -1.28
C THR A 75 -11.81 17.85 -0.88
N PHE A 76 -12.16 17.99 0.40
CA PHE A 76 -13.39 17.43 0.96
C PHE A 76 -13.94 18.29 2.09
N ALA A 77 -15.25 18.17 2.28
CA ALA A 77 -15.96 18.62 3.46
C ALA A 77 -16.59 17.38 4.11
N ALA A 78 -15.88 16.78 5.07
CA ALA A 78 -16.25 15.53 5.71
C ALA A 78 -15.55 15.38 7.06
N THR A 79 -16.06 14.46 7.88
CA THR A 79 -15.46 14.08 9.17
C THR A 79 -14.93 12.67 9.06
N ILE A 80 -13.63 12.52 9.23
CA ILE A 80 -12.94 11.23 9.28
C ILE A 80 -12.69 10.89 10.74
N THR A 81 -13.21 9.76 11.19
CA THR A 81 -13.02 9.23 12.54
C THR A 81 -12.11 8.01 12.47
N PHE A 82 -11.02 8.06 13.22
CA PHE A 82 -10.10 6.94 13.31
C PHE A 82 -10.46 6.05 14.49
N GLN A 83 -10.40 4.74 14.26
CA GLN A 83 -10.75 3.76 15.28
C GLN A 83 -9.73 2.63 15.31
N ALA A 84 -9.40 2.20 16.51
CA ALA A 84 -8.50 1.08 16.79
C ALA A 84 -9.27 -0.09 17.40
N THR A 85 -8.78 -1.31 17.21
CA THR A 85 -9.32 -2.52 17.84
C THR A 85 -8.20 -3.41 18.35
N VAL A 86 -8.46 -4.11 19.46
CA VAL A 86 -7.58 -5.14 20.03
C VAL A 86 -8.15 -6.55 19.77
N ASP A 87 -9.48 -6.69 19.79
CA ASP A 87 -10.18 -7.96 19.61
C ASP A 87 -10.61 -8.25 18.15
N GLY A 88 -10.36 -7.30 17.24
CA GLY A 88 -10.76 -7.39 15.83
C GLY A 88 -12.25 -7.12 15.57
N THR A 89 -13.06 -6.94 16.61
CA THR A 89 -14.53 -6.88 16.54
C THR A 89 -15.06 -5.54 17.04
N ASN A 90 -14.59 -5.10 18.21
CA ASN A 90 -14.97 -3.83 18.82
C ASN A 90 -13.93 -2.76 18.47
N TYR A 91 -14.39 -1.70 17.83
CA TYR A 91 -13.57 -0.58 17.41
C TYR A 91 -13.85 0.63 18.28
N VAL A 92 -12.82 1.13 18.95
CA VAL A 92 -12.88 2.30 19.82
C VAL A 92 -12.22 3.48 19.13
N THR A 93 -12.75 4.68 19.34
CA THR A 93 -12.17 5.90 18.79
C THR A 93 -10.74 6.09 19.28
N TYR A 94 -9.81 6.31 18.36
CA TYR A 94 -8.38 6.42 18.67
C TYR A 94 -7.89 7.83 18.30
N ALA A 95 -7.23 8.49 19.23
CA ALA A 95 -6.71 9.83 19.02
C ALA A 95 -5.36 9.76 18.29
N LEU A 96 -5.20 10.59 17.27
CA LEU A 96 -3.96 10.70 16.49
C LEU A 96 -3.39 12.09 16.63
N SER A 97 -2.07 12.19 16.57
CA SER A 97 -1.38 13.47 16.56
C SER A 97 -1.27 13.98 15.13
N ASP A 98 -1.68 15.23 14.91
CA ASP A 98 -1.54 15.89 13.62
C ASP A 98 -0.09 16.37 13.41
N LEU A 99 0.55 15.91 12.34
CA LEU A 99 1.90 16.30 11.95
C LEU A 99 1.93 17.51 11.01
N SER A 100 0.78 17.96 10.52
CA SER A 100 0.69 19.17 9.70
C SER A 100 0.83 20.45 10.54
N THR A 101 0.64 20.36 11.86
CA THR A 101 0.72 21.48 12.80
C THR A 101 1.86 21.30 13.81
N ALA A 102 2.64 22.36 14.06
CA ALA A 102 3.77 22.31 14.98
C ALA A 102 3.37 21.97 16.44
N ALA A 103 2.10 22.18 16.79
CA ALA A 103 1.56 21.91 18.12
C ALA A 103 1.23 20.42 18.38
N ARG A 104 1.26 19.55 17.36
CA ARG A 104 0.94 18.11 17.45
C ARG A 104 -0.32 17.83 18.27
N THR A 105 -1.40 18.51 17.92
CA THR A 105 -2.68 18.35 18.63
C THR A 105 -3.22 16.94 18.40
N HIS A 106 -3.72 16.33 19.48
CA HIS A 106 -4.34 15.02 19.42
C HIS A 106 -5.82 15.19 19.11
N SER A 107 -6.30 14.58 18.03
CA SER A 107 -7.72 14.58 17.69
C SER A 107 -8.18 13.20 17.23
N THR A 108 -9.41 12.87 17.59
CA THR A 108 -10.11 11.64 17.21
C THR A 108 -10.85 11.78 15.88
N THR A 109 -11.06 13.02 15.44
CA THR A 109 -11.72 13.36 14.18
C THR A 109 -10.88 14.35 13.39
N GLN A 110 -10.88 14.16 12.07
CA GLN A 110 -10.16 15.03 11.14
C GLN A 110 -11.10 15.52 10.06
N THR A 111 -11.09 16.83 9.84
CA THR A 111 -11.86 17.51 8.79
C THR A 111 -10.96 18.14 7.73
N THR A 112 -9.64 18.04 7.91
CA THR A 112 -8.63 18.60 7.04
C THR A 112 -7.75 17.50 6.45
N ALA A 113 -7.18 17.77 5.28
CA ALA A 113 -6.14 16.94 4.70
C ALA A 113 -4.82 17.18 5.46
N GLY A 114 -4.02 16.12 5.61
CA GLY A 114 -2.81 16.17 6.42
C GLY A 114 -2.18 14.80 6.64
N ILE A 115 -1.08 14.79 7.40
CA ILE A 115 -0.43 13.57 7.87
C ILE A 115 -0.72 13.45 9.35
N PHE A 116 -1.26 12.31 9.77
CA PHE A 116 -1.58 11.99 11.14
C PHE A 116 -0.75 10.80 11.60
N VAL A 117 -0.25 10.82 12.83
CA VAL A 117 0.52 9.73 13.40
C VAL A 117 -0.19 9.14 14.61
N ALA A 118 -0.12 7.82 14.71
CA ALA A 118 -0.34 7.08 15.94
C ALA A 118 1.03 6.84 16.58
N ASP A 119 1.41 7.71 17.52
CA ASP A 119 2.71 7.64 18.19
C ASP A 119 2.84 6.38 19.09
N ASP A 120 1.73 5.95 19.69
CA ASP A 120 1.67 4.82 20.64
C ASP A 120 0.62 3.78 20.21
N ALA A 121 0.82 3.16 19.05
CA ALA A 121 -0.06 2.11 18.54
C ALA A 121 0.30 0.70 19.06
N SER A 122 1.22 0.61 20.03
CA SER A 122 1.65 -0.65 20.62
C SER A 122 0.49 -1.37 21.31
N GLY A 123 0.25 -2.63 20.93
CA GLY A 123 -0.84 -3.45 21.48
C GLY A 123 -2.19 -3.30 20.77
N VAL A 124 -2.28 -2.46 19.73
CA VAL A 124 -3.43 -2.40 18.84
C VAL A 124 -3.31 -3.50 17.78
N THR A 125 -4.41 -4.21 17.49
CA THR A 125 -4.45 -5.26 16.47
C THR A 125 -4.66 -4.67 15.07
N ALA A 126 -5.60 -3.72 14.95
CA ALA A 126 -5.86 -3.04 13.69
C ALA A 126 -6.39 -1.62 13.89
N ILE A 127 -6.15 -0.75 12.91
CA ILE A 127 -6.68 0.62 12.86
C ILE A 127 -7.49 0.79 11.58
N ARG A 128 -8.61 1.50 11.63
CA ARG A 128 -9.43 1.86 10.45
C ARG A 128 -9.73 3.35 10.42
N ALA A 129 -9.94 3.88 9.23
CA ALA A 129 -10.35 5.27 8.99
C ALA A 129 -11.78 5.28 8.41
N ASN A 130 -12.73 5.79 9.18
CA ASN A 130 -14.15 5.81 8.80
C ASN A 130 -14.60 7.23 8.48
N ILE A 131 -15.40 7.38 7.43
CA ILE A 131 -16.02 8.66 7.09
C ILE A 131 -17.39 8.67 7.77
N THR A 132 -17.51 9.43 8.86
CA THR A 132 -18.72 9.49 9.71
C THR A 132 -19.69 10.58 9.28
N ALA A 133 -19.19 11.63 8.66
CA ALA A 133 -20.00 12.66 8.01
C ALA A 133 -19.37 13.02 6.65
N TYR A 134 -20.20 13.25 5.64
CA TYR A 134 -19.74 13.65 4.31
C TYR A 134 -20.71 14.66 3.72
N THR A 135 -20.16 15.75 3.19
CA THR A 135 -20.90 16.80 2.52
C THR A 135 -20.51 16.87 1.04
N SER A 136 -19.21 16.92 0.73
CA SER A 136 -18.72 17.00 -0.66
C SER A 136 -17.24 16.63 -0.78
N GLY A 137 -16.80 16.39 -2.02
CA GLY A 137 -15.39 16.20 -2.39
C GLY A 137 -14.96 14.76 -2.56
N SER A 138 -13.65 14.51 -2.52
CA SER A 138 -13.08 13.15 -2.58
C SER A 138 -12.02 12.97 -1.52
N ILE A 139 -12.06 11.82 -0.85
CA ILE A 139 -11.20 11.52 0.30
C ILE A 139 -10.39 10.27 0.00
N THR A 140 -9.06 10.41 0.04
CA THR A 140 -8.16 9.26 -0.04
C THR A 140 -7.33 9.18 1.23
N VAL A 141 -7.38 8.03 1.90
CA VAL A 141 -6.63 7.77 3.12
C VAL A 141 -5.70 6.60 2.87
N VAL A 142 -4.40 6.84 3.02
CA VAL A 142 -3.36 5.81 2.95
C VAL A 142 -2.75 5.65 4.33
N GLY A 143 -2.80 4.42 4.85
CA GLY A 143 -2.13 4.04 6.09
C GLY A 143 -0.78 3.41 5.80
N LEU A 144 0.20 3.69 6.66
CA LEU A 144 1.49 3.04 6.71
C LEU A 144 1.81 2.69 8.17
N ALA A 145 1.90 1.41 8.49
CA ALA A 145 2.34 0.92 9.79
C ALA A 145 3.84 0.63 9.72
N SER A 146 4.61 0.96 10.75
CA SER A 146 6.05 0.67 10.84
C SER A 146 6.45 0.26 12.27
N GLU A 147 7.57 -0.45 12.37
CA GLU A 147 8.25 -0.74 13.66
C GLU A 147 9.04 0.45 14.21
#